data_AF-A0A8S3CE56-F1
#
_entry.id   AF-A0A8S3CE56-F1
#
_cell.length_a   1.000
_cell.length_b   1.000
_cell.length_c   1.000
_cell.angle_alpha   90.00
_cell.angle_beta   90.00
_cell.angle_gamma   90.00
#
_symmetry.space_group_name_H-M   'P 1'
#
loop_
_entity.id
_entity.type
_entity.pdbx_description
1 polymer ?
#
loop_
_entity_poly.entity_id
_entity_poly.type
_entity_poly.pdbx_seq_one_letter_code
_entity_poly.pdbx_strand_id
1 'polypeptide(L)' 'YYNLSLENKKRHLSSKPMSSMAMTLENIGLVHENKNDFQEALKYYEAAAPIYRQALSATHADVLQIENNISRVLSHL' A
#
# COMPACT_ATOMS: atom_id res chain seq x y z
N TYR A 1 -16.28 25.85 -12.33
CA TYR A 1 -16.53 24.96 -11.18
C TYR A 1 -16.81 23.50 -11.54
N TYR A 2 -17.42 23.18 -12.70
CA TYR A 2 -17.70 21.79 -13.10
C TYR A 2 -16.45 20.94 -13.44
N ASN A 3 -15.39 21.56 -13.99
CA ASN A 3 -14.18 20.85 -14.42
C ASN A 3 -13.30 20.33 -13.25
N LEU A 4 -13.19 21.09 -12.15
CA LEU A 4 -12.44 20.67 -10.95
C LEU A 4 -13.10 19.47 -10.24
N SER A 5 -14.42 19.36 -10.30
CA SER A 5 -15.15 18.23 -9.71
C SER A 5 -14.92 16.94 -10.50
N LEU A 6 -14.85 17.03 -11.83
CA LEU A 6 -14.56 15.90 -12.71
C LEU A 6 -13.12 15.39 -12.60
N GLU A 7 -12.15 16.28 -12.38
CA GLU A 7 -10.74 15.91 -12.24
C GLU A 7 -10.46 15.18 -10.91
N ASN A 8 -11.07 15.66 -9.81
CA ASN A 8 -11.01 14.97 -8.51
C ASN A 8 -11.75 13.62 -8.55
N LYS A 9 -12.88 13.55 -9.26
CA LYS A 9 -13.65 12.31 -9.43
C LYS A 9 -12.93 11.29 -10.33
N LYS A 10 -12.14 11.73 -11.31
CA LYS A 10 -11.28 10.87 -12.14
C LYS A 10 -10.06 10.34 -11.39
N ARG A 11 -9.44 11.13 -10.50
CA ARG A 11 -8.36 10.65 -9.62
C ARG A 11 -8.83 9.53 -8.66
N HIS A 12 -10.06 9.62 -8.17
CA HIS A 12 -10.65 8.61 -7.29
C HIS A 12 -11.10 7.32 -7.98
N LEU A 13 -11.35 7.33 -9.29
CA LEU A 13 -11.99 6.21 -9.99
C LEU A 13 -11.02 5.33 -10.79
N SER A 14 -9.88 5.88 -11.21
CA SER A 14 -8.89 5.15 -12.02
C SER A 14 -7.91 4.29 -11.19
N SER A 15 -7.84 4.48 -9.87
CA SER A 15 -6.90 3.75 -8.98
C SER A 15 -7.52 2.54 -8.25
N LYS A 16 -8.83 2.36 -8.35
CA LYS A 16 -9.60 1.50 -7.43
C LYS A 16 -9.22 -0.01 -7.46
N PRO A 17 -8.95 -0.64 -8.63
CA PRO A 17 -8.60 -2.07 -8.65
C PRO A 17 -7.17 -2.34 -8.16
N MET A 18 -6.21 -1.52 -8.60
CA MET A 18 -4.80 -1.65 -8.21
C MET A 18 -4.60 -1.34 -6.72
N SER A 19 -5.29 -0.31 -6.20
CA SER A 19 -5.31 0.01 -4.78
C SER A 19 -5.92 -1.12 -3.95
N SER A 20 -6.98 -1.79 -4.42
CA SER A 20 -7.57 -2.93 -3.70
C SER A 20 -6.62 -4.12 -3.58
N MET A 21 -5.82 -4.39 -4.61
CA MET A 21 -4.82 -5.47 -4.56
C MET A 21 -3.70 -5.15 -3.57
N ALA A 22 -3.18 -3.92 -3.59
CA ALA A 22 -2.15 -3.47 -2.65
C ALA A 22 -2.62 -3.55 -1.19
N MET A 23 -3.84 -3.07 -0.90
CA MET A 23 -4.43 -3.17 0.44
C MET A 23 -4.62 -4.63 0.88
N THR A 24 -4.99 -5.51 -0.03
CA THR A 24 -5.15 -6.94 0.29
C THR A 24 -3.82 -7.56 0.67
N LEU A 25 -2.77 -7.30 -0.12
CA LEU A 25 -1.41 -7.78 0.16
C LEU A 25 -0.89 -7.21 1.49
N GLU A 26 -1.07 -5.91 1.73
CA GLU A 26 -0.71 -5.27 3.00
C GLU A 26 -1.40 -5.93 4.20
N ASN A 27 -2.71 -6.18 4.09
CA ASN A 27 -3.45 -6.85 5.16
C ASN A 27 -2.96 -8.29 5.41
N ILE A 28 -2.58 -9.02 4.36
CA ILE A 28 -1.98 -10.36 4.52
C ILE A 28 -0.62 -10.23 5.23
N GLY A 29 0.20 -9.24 4.85
CA GLY A 29 1.45 -8.93 5.53
C GLY A 29 1.24 -8.65 7.03
N LEU A 30 0.25 -7.83 7.38
CA LEU A 30 -0.15 -7.54 8.76
C LEU A 30 -0.56 -8.80 9.53
N VAL A 31 -1.31 -9.71 8.89
CA VAL A 31 -1.70 -10.98 9.52
C VAL A 31 -0.48 -11.84 9.85
N HIS A 32 0.49 -11.94 8.93
CA HIS A 32 1.73 -12.67 9.18
C HIS A 32 2.61 -11.99 10.24
N GLU A 33 2.69 -10.67 10.21
CA GLU A 33 3.44 -9.90 11.20
C GLU A 33 2.85 -10.12 12.61
N ASN A 34 1.52 -10.11 12.74
CA ASN A 34 0.84 -10.41 14.01
C ASN A 34 1.07 -11.85 14.50
N LYS A 35 1.49 -12.77 13.62
CA LYS A 35 1.90 -14.14 13.95
C LYS A 35 3.40 -14.25 14.27
N ASN A 36 4.15 -13.15 14.17
CA ASN A 36 5.62 -13.11 14.19
C ASN A 36 6.28 -13.84 13.01
N ASP A 37 5.54 -14.08 11.92
CA ASP A 37 6.06 -14.66 10.68
C ASP A 37 6.69 -13.56 9.81
N PHE A 38 7.73 -12.89 10.32
CA PHE A 38 8.28 -11.66 9.74
C PHE A 38 8.79 -11.84 8.29
N GLN A 39 9.37 -12.99 7.96
CA GLN A 39 9.81 -13.27 6.58
C GLN A 39 8.65 -13.29 5.59
N GLU A 40 7.52 -13.86 5.99
CA GLU A 40 6.34 -13.95 5.13
C GLU A 40 5.61 -12.60 5.07
N ALA A 41 5.54 -11.87 6.19
CA ALA A 41 5.05 -10.50 6.24
C ALA A 41 5.80 -9.57 5.27
N LEU A 42 7.14 -9.66 5.27
CA LEU A 42 8.00 -8.86 4.39
C LEU A 42 7.69 -9.11 2.91
N LYS A 43 7.54 -10.37 2.49
CA LYS A 43 7.21 -10.72 1.10
C LYS A 43 5.93 -10.04 0.62
N TYR A 44 4.88 -10.05 1.45
CA TYR A 44 3.60 -9.43 1.10
C TYR A 44 3.68 -7.91 1.08
N TYR A 45 4.40 -7.29 2.03
CA TYR A 45 4.60 -5.85 2.02
C TYR A 45 5.43 -5.38 0.82
N GLU A 46 6.50 -6.10 0.46
CA GLU A 46 7.31 -5.81 -0.73
C GLU A 46 6.53 -5.99 -2.03
N ALA A 47 5.57 -6.94 -2.07
CA ALA A 47 4.66 -7.09 -3.20
C ALA A 47 3.64 -5.94 -3.32
N ALA A 48 3.18 -5.37 -2.19
CA ALA A 48 2.25 -4.24 -2.17
C ALA A 48 2.91 -2.90 -2.53
N ALA A 49 4.15 -2.68 -2.09
CA ALA A 49 4.89 -1.43 -2.25
C ALA A 49 4.96 -0.89 -3.70
N PRO A 50 5.34 -1.67 -4.74
CA PRO A 50 5.40 -1.16 -6.10
C PRO A 50 4.03 -0.74 -6.64
N ILE A 51 2.93 -1.37 -6.18
CA ILE A 51 1.58 -1.01 -6.62
C ILE A 51 1.20 0.36 -6.05
N TYR A 52 1.46 0.59 -4.76
CA TYR A 52 1.26 1.91 -4.15
C TYR A 52 2.13 2.98 -4.80
N ARG A 53 3.43 2.70 -5.03
CA ARG A 53 4.37 3.63 -5.69
C ARG A 53 4.00 3.99 -7.14
N GLN A 54 3.37 3.06 -7.87
CA GLN A 54 2.92 3.30 -9.24
C GLN A 54 1.58 4.05 -9.29
N ALA A 55 0.69 3.79 -8.33
CA ALA A 55 -0.66 4.38 -8.31
C ALA A 55 -0.72 5.75 -7.63
N LEU A 56 0.23 6.08 -6.75
CA LEU A 56 0.17 7.22 -5.84
C LEU A 56 1.50 8.01 -5.83
N SER A 57 1.45 9.26 -5.38
CA SER A 57 2.67 10.05 -5.17
C SER A 57 3.47 9.49 -3.99
N ALA A 58 4.80 9.65 -4.02
CA ALA A 58 5.69 9.18 -2.94
C ALA A 58 5.36 9.77 -1.55
N THR A 59 4.68 10.92 -1.49
CA THR A 59 4.22 11.58 -0.27
C THR A 59 2.82 11.12 0.19
N HIS A 60 2.17 10.23 -0.55
CA HIS A 60 0.85 9.73 -0.20
C HIS A 60 0.92 8.85 1.06
N ALA A 61 -0.10 8.93 1.91
CA ALA A 61 -0.15 8.21 3.18
C ALA A 61 0.06 6.69 3.00
N ASP A 62 -0.63 6.06 2.06
CA ASP A 62 -0.48 4.61 1.81
C ASP A 62 0.94 4.20 1.40
N VAL A 63 1.66 5.05 0.64
CA VAL A 63 3.06 4.80 0.29
C VAL A 63 3.92 4.89 1.55
N LEU A 64 3.75 5.94 2.35
CA LEU A 64 4.51 6.08 3.61
C LEU A 64 4.21 4.95 4.59
N GLN A 65 2.95 4.49 4.66
CA GLN A 65 2.52 3.41 5.53
C GLN A 65 3.18 2.08 5.14
N ILE A 66 3.22 1.73 3.85
CA ILE A 66 3.84 0.48 3.43
C ILE A 66 5.36 0.48 3.65
N GLU A 67 6.05 1.62 3.45
CA GLU A 67 7.49 1.74 3.77
C GLU A 67 7.74 1.60 5.28
N ASN A 68 6.86 2.16 6.12
CA ASN A 68 6.95 2.03 7.57
C ASN A 68 6.70 0.58 8.01
N ASN A 69 5.75 -0.12 7.40
CA ASN A 69 5.49 -1.54 7.68
C ASN A 69 6.68 -2.42 7.30
N ILE A 70 7.29 -2.18 6.14
CA ILE A 70 8.52 -2.87 5.71
C ILE A 70 9.66 -2.61 6.71
N SER A 71 9.89 -1.35 7.08
CA SER A 71 10.94 -0.96 8.02
C SER A 71 10.73 -1.60 9.40
N ARG A 72 9.48 -1.63 9.87
CA ARG A 72 9.08 -2.26 11.13
C ARG A 72 9.38 -3.76 11.12
N VAL A 73 8.97 -4.47 10.08
CA VAL A 73 9.24 -5.92 9.95
C VAL A 73 10.74 -6.21 9.84
N LEU A 74 11.48 -5.42 9.06
CA LEU A 74 12.93 -5.57 8.94
C LEU A 74 13.67 -5.38 10.28
N SER A 75 13.12 -4.59 11.21
CA SER A 75 13.70 -4.44 12.55
C SER A 75 13.53 -5.66 13.45
N HIS A 76 12.66 -6.60 13.07
CA HIS A 76 12.38 -7.84 13.80
C HIS A 76 12.98 -9.09 13.12
N LEU A 77 13.65 -8.93 11.97
CA LEU A 77 14.38 -9.99 11.25
C LEU A 77 15.86 -10.02 11.66
#